data_AF-A0A525DF90-F1
#
_entry.id   AF-A0A525DF90-F1
#
_cell.length_a   1.000
_cell.length_b   1.000
_cell.length_c   1.000
_cell.angle_alpha   90.00
_cell.angle_beta   90.00
_cell.angle_gamma   90.00
#
_symmetry.space_group_name_H-M   'P 1'
#
loop_
_entity.id
_entity.type
_entity.pdbx_description
1 polymer ?
#
loop_
_entity_poly.entity_id
_entity_poly.type
_entity_poly.pdbx_seq_one_letter_code
_entity_poly.pdbx_strand_id
1 'polypeptide(L)' 'MVQVSIHFIDGSVESFSEDEFFLHGLNELQRQGFEGKALVHELLKDHWKVTPRFVQVSSTTSSGTEVNIRINYS' A
#
# COMPACT_ATOMS: atom_id res chain seq x y z
N MET A 1 1.65 -4.21 13.38
CA MET A 1 2.16 -4.87 12.15
C MET A 1 1.21 -4.57 11.00
N VAL A 2 1.73 -4.17 9.85
CA VAL A 2 0.95 -3.78 8.67
C VAL A 2 1.16 -4.84 7.60
N GLN A 3 0.10 -5.26 6.93
CA GLN A 3 0.16 -6.19 5.83
C GLN A 3 -0.12 -5.44 4.54
N VAL A 4 0.80 -5.57 3.58
CA VAL A 4 0.70 -4.94 2.27
C VAL A 4 0.52 -6.04 1.23
N SER A 5 -0.53 -5.93 0.43
CA SER A 5 -0.87 -6.86 -0.65
C SER A 5 -0.96 -6.12 -1.97
N ILE A 6 -0.14 -6.51 -2.94
CA ILE A 6 -0.12 -5.95 -4.28
C ILE A 6 -0.89 -6.89 -5.19
N HIS A 7 -1.96 -6.39 -5.80
CA HIS A 7 -2.75 -7.14 -6.76
C HIS A 7 -2.39 -6.71 -8.17
N PHE A 8 -1.87 -7.62 -8.98
CA PHE A 8 -1.40 -7.33 -10.33
C PHE A 8 -2.50 -7.52 -11.38
N ILE A 9 -2.29 -6.93 -12.57
CA ILE A 9 -3.23 -7.03 -13.69
C ILE A 9 -3.40 -8.45 -14.24
N ASP A 10 -2.40 -9.32 -14.05
CA ASP A 10 -2.42 -10.72 -14.48
C ASP A 10 -3.13 -11.64 -13.47
N GLY A 11 -3.63 -11.08 -12.36
CA GLY A 11 -4.30 -11.81 -11.28
C GLY A 11 -3.35 -12.37 -10.23
N SER A 12 -2.03 -12.22 -10.38
CA SER A 12 -1.08 -12.57 -9.33
C SER A 12 -1.20 -11.61 -8.15
N VAL A 13 -0.81 -12.10 -6.97
CA VAL A 13 -0.81 -11.32 -5.72
C VAL A 13 0.50 -11.54 -5.00
N GLU A 14 1.15 -10.44 -4.62
CA GLU A 14 2.32 -10.44 -3.75
C GLU A 14 1.93 -9.83 -2.41
N SER A 15 2.42 -10.38 -1.30
CA SER A 15 2.11 -9.86 0.03
C SER A 15 3.28 -9.95 0.97
N PHE A 16 3.47 -8.91 1.77
CA PHE A 16 4.54 -8.79 2.75
C PHE A 16 4.06 -8.01 3.98
N SER A 17 4.86 -8.06 5.03
CA SER A 17 4.57 -7.36 6.28
C SER A 17 5.54 -6.20 6.48
N GLU A 18 4.99 -5.09 6.93
CA GLU A 18 5.67 -3.84 7.22
C GLU A 18 5.42 -3.43 8.68
N ASP A 19 6.24 -2.48 9.14
CA ASP A 19 6.09 -1.88 10.45
C ASP A 19 4.94 -0.84 10.49
N GLU A 20 4.68 -0.29 11.67
CA GLU A 20 3.63 0.71 11.85
C GLU A 20 4.01 2.10 11.30
N PHE A 21 5.31 2.36 11.10
CA PHE A 21 5.78 3.60 10.47
C PHE A 21 5.39 3.67 8.99
N PHE A 22 5.15 2.52 8.34
CA PHE A 22 4.61 2.45 7.00
C PHE A 22 3.29 3.23 6.85
N LEU A 23 2.35 3.07 7.80
CA LEU A 23 1.08 3.81 7.78
C LEU A 23 1.28 5.31 7.97
N HIS A 24 2.27 5.71 8.76
CA HIS A 24 2.62 7.12 8.92
C HIS A 24 3.16 7.70 7.61
N GLY A 25 4.07 6.99 6.93
CA GLY A 25 4.60 7.39 5.62
C GLY A 25 3.50 7.51 4.56
N LEU A 26 2.60 6.54 4.51
CA LEU A 26 1.43 6.56 3.63
C LEU A 26 0.56 7.81 3.85
N ASN A 27 0.22 8.11 5.11
CA ASN A 27 -0.59 9.28 5.46
C ASN A 27 0.12 10.59 5.08
N GLU A 28 1.42 10.71 5.35
CA GLU A 28 2.17 11.93 5.03
C GLU A 28 2.28 12.16 3.52
N LEU A 29 2.47 11.12 2.72
CA LEU A 29 2.47 11.22 1.25
C LEU A 29 1.09 11.61 0.73
N GLN A 30 0.01 11.03 1.26
CA GLN A 30 -1.35 11.43 0.90
C GLN A 30 -1.64 12.90 1.25
N ARG A 31 -1.17 13.37 2.42
CA ARG A 31 -1.30 14.79 2.81
C ARG A 31 -0.51 15.74 1.92
N GLN A 32 0.58 15.28 1.33
CA GLN A 32 1.35 16.01 0.31
C GLN A 32 0.66 16.01 -1.06
N GLY A 33 -0.46 15.30 -1.22
CA GLY A 33 -1.22 15.21 -2.47
C GLY A 33 -0.78 14.08 -3.39
N PHE A 34 0.07 13.16 -2.93
CA PHE A 34 0.40 11.98 -3.71
C PHE A 34 -0.78 11.01 -3.72
N GLU A 35 -1.16 10.57 -4.92
CA GLU A 35 -2.24 9.61 -5.14
C GLU A 35 -1.84 8.57 -6.19
N GLY A 36 -2.62 7.49 -6.21
CA GLY A 36 -2.51 6.39 -7.17
C GLY A 36 -1.08 5.91 -7.43
N LYS A 37 -0.67 5.91 -8.70
CA LYS A 37 0.67 5.47 -9.11
C LYS A 37 1.80 6.23 -8.40
N ALA A 38 1.68 7.56 -8.26
CA ALA A 38 2.74 8.38 -7.67
C ALA A 38 2.93 8.08 -6.17
N LEU A 39 1.81 7.91 -5.44
CA LEU A 39 1.84 7.47 -4.05
C LEU A 39 2.51 6.11 -3.89
N VAL A 40 2.14 5.16 -4.74
CA VAL A 40 2.67 3.81 -4.70
C VAL A 40 4.17 3.79 -5.04
N HIS A 41 4.62 4.59 -6.01
CA HIS A 41 6.03 4.76 -6.35
C HIS A 41 6.86 5.23 -5.16
N GLU A 42 6.43 6.32 -4.50
CA GLU A 42 7.15 6.88 -3.35
C GLU A 42 7.14 5.93 -2.13
N LEU A 43 6.03 5.25 -1.91
CA LEU A 43 5.83 4.38 -0.75
C LEU A 43 6.61 3.06 -0.86
N LEU A 44 6.58 2.42 -2.03
CA LEU A 44 7.12 1.07 -2.23
C LEU A 44 8.39 1.01 -3.09
N LYS A 45 8.83 2.15 -3.65
CA LYS A 45 9.99 2.26 -4.56
C LYS A 45 9.93 1.18 -5.65
N ASP A 46 8.92 1.32 -6.49
CA ASP A 46 8.44 0.24 -7.36
C ASP A 46 9.43 -0.22 -8.44
N HIS A 47 9.85 -1.49 -8.35
CA HIS A 47 10.56 -2.20 -9.42
C HIS A 47 9.81 -3.48 -9.81
N TRP A 48 8.51 -3.36 -10.06
CA TRP A 48 7.69 -4.52 -10.43
C TRP A 48 7.86 -4.89 -11.90
N LYS A 49 7.94 -6.21 -12.15
CA LYS A 49 7.94 -6.76 -13.51
C LYS A 49 6.56 -6.70 -14.16
N VAL A 50 5.50 -6.71 -13.35
CA VAL A 50 4.10 -6.67 -13.77
C VAL A 50 3.44 -5.45 -13.15
N THR A 51 2.60 -4.76 -13.93
CA THR A 51 1.89 -3.57 -13.45
C THR A 51 0.88 -3.93 -12.36
N PRO A 52 0.91 -3.29 -11.19
CA PRO A 52 -0.15 -3.41 -10.20
C PRO A 52 -1.48 -2.87 -10.73
N ARG A 53 -2.56 -3.45 -10.26
CA ARG A 53 -3.91 -2.92 -10.41
C ARG A 53 -4.27 -2.04 -9.21
N PHE A 54 -3.98 -2.54 -8.00
CA PHE A 54 -4.12 -1.80 -6.76
C PHE A 54 -3.21 -2.39 -5.68
N VAL A 55 -2.90 -1.55 -4.69
CA VAL A 55 -2.22 -1.96 -3.46
C VAL A 55 -3.24 -1.89 -2.33
N GLN A 56 -3.33 -2.96 -1.55
CA GLN A 56 -4.13 -3.04 -0.35
C GLN A 56 -3.21 -3.04 0.86
N VAL A 57 -3.47 -2.14 1.80
CA VAL A 57 -2.74 -2.00 3.06
C VAL A 57 -3.73 -2.29 4.18
N SER A 58 -3.53 -3.40 4.89
CA SER A 58 -4.37 -3.81 6.01
C SER A 58 -3.57 -3.89 7.30
N SER A 59 -4.08 -3.35 8.40
CA SER A 59 -3.44 -3.47 9.70
C SER A 59 -4.48 -3.53 10.81
N THR A 60 -4.17 -4.24 11.89
CA THR A 60 -4.95 -4.21 13.12
C THR A 60 -4.17 -3.39 14.14
N THR A 61 -4.74 -2.26 14.54
CA THR A 61 -4.17 -1.39 15.58
C THR A 61 -4.28 -2.05 16.96
N SER A 62 -3.51 -1.56 17.93
CA SER A 62 -3.56 -2.03 19.33
C SER A 62 -4.92 -1.85 20.00
N SER A 63 -5.79 -0.98 19.47
CA SER A 63 -7.19 -0.82 19.90
C SER A 63 -8.14 -1.82 19.25
N GLY A 64 -7.65 -2.74 18.41
CA GLY A 64 -8.47 -3.70 17.65
C GLY A 64 -9.15 -3.10 16.42
N THR A 65 -8.83 -1.84 16.06
CA THR A 65 -9.38 -1.21 14.86
C THR A 65 -8.64 -1.73 13.63
N GLU A 66 -9.40 -2.30 12.69
CA GLU A 66 -8.89 -2.68 11.37
C GLU A 66 -8.80 -1.45 10.46
N VAL A 67 -7.60 -1.20 9.97
CA VAL A 67 -7.33 -0.26 8.89
C VAL A 67 -7.26 -1.08 7.61
N ASN A 68 -8.06 -0.72 6.61
CA ASN A 68 -8.00 -1.32 5.27
C ASN A 68 -8.03 -0.19 4.24
N ILE A 69 -6.88 0.06 3.62
CA ILE A 69 -6.67 1.13 2.66
C ILE A 69 -6.41 0.49 1.31
N ARG A 70 -7.13 0.95 0.28
CA ARG A 70 -6.93 0.53 -1.10
C ARG A 70 -6.45 1.71 -1.94
N ILE A 71 -5.30 1.54 -2.57
CA ILE A 71 -4.67 2.53 -3.44
C ILE A 71 -4.73 1.98 -4.86
N ASN A 72 -5.54 2.58 -5.73
CA ASN A 72 -5.61 2.17 -7.14
C ASN A 72 -4.36 2.65 -7.88
N TYR A 73 -3.74 1.80 -8.70
CA TYR A 73 -2.50 2.14 -9.40
C TYR A 73 -2.74 2.82 -10.77
N SER A 74 -4.01 3.10 -11.11
CA SER A 74 -4.45 3.74 -12.36
C SER A 74 -4.04 5.19 -12.47
#